data_AF-A0AA88VYC9-F1
#
_entry.id   AF-A0AA88VYC9-F1
#
_cell.length_a   1.000
_cell.length_b   1.000
_cell.length_c   1.000
_cell.angle_alpha   90.00
_cell.angle_beta   90.00
_cell.angle_gamma   90.00
#
_symmetry.space_group_name_H-M   'P 1'
#
loop_
_entity.id
_entity.type
_entity.pdbx_description
1 polymer ?
#
loop_
_entity_poly.entity_id
_entity_poly.type
_entity_poly.pdbx_seq_one_letter_code
_entity_poly.pdbx_strand_id
1 'polypeptide(L)'
;VRKAHKAEGPATIRPIGTQLWLTVLTKALTRFLLPYHKQRAQGGTQGEARHGGGRSTKTRKGSSNKGDKEWGLPKSKITHLVFCTTAGVDMPGADYQLTKLLGLRPSVFFAGGTVLRLAKVLAENNKGARVIVVCSEITAVTFRGPSDTHLDNLVGQPLFGDGAAAVIVGSDPVPEVEKSLFELVSAAQTILPDNAGGIDGHLREGGLIIYILKDVPKLISKKIEQSLVEAFKPLGISDWNSLFWIGHPGGPAILDEVEEKLALKPEKLKPTRHILSEYGNMASACVLFVMDEMRKSSVKNELKTTGQGLEWGVLFGFGPGLTVETVVLHSVST
;
A
#
# COMPACT_ATOMS: atom_id res chain seq x y z
N VAL A 1 12.20 -47.40 -40.95
CA VAL A 1 12.50 -47.33 -39.50
C VAL A 1 12.38 -45.88 -39.04
N ARG A 2 11.18 -45.45 -38.64
CA ARG A 2 10.94 -44.15 -37.97
C ARG A 2 10.99 -44.42 -36.47
N LYS A 3 11.95 -43.84 -35.74
CA LYS A 3 11.90 -43.78 -34.27
C LYS A 3 11.42 -42.40 -33.86
N ALA A 4 10.25 -42.40 -33.23
CA ALA A 4 9.69 -41.26 -32.52
C ALA A 4 10.52 -41.01 -31.25
N HIS A 5 11.01 -39.79 -31.05
CA HIS A 5 11.35 -39.32 -29.72
C HIS A 5 10.08 -38.77 -29.08
N LYS A 6 9.62 -39.45 -28.02
CA LYS A 6 8.58 -38.97 -27.11
C LYS A 6 9.08 -37.65 -26.50
N ALA A 7 8.32 -36.58 -26.68
CA ALA A 7 8.45 -35.39 -25.86
C ALA A 7 8.03 -35.75 -24.43
N GLU A 8 8.92 -35.48 -23.49
CA GLU A 8 8.65 -35.53 -22.05
C GLU A 8 7.57 -34.52 -21.70
N GLY A 9 6.74 -34.87 -20.72
CA GLY A 9 5.55 -34.12 -20.31
C GLY A 9 5.85 -32.71 -19.76
N PRO A 10 4.80 -31.92 -19.46
CA PRO A 10 4.96 -30.54 -19.04
C PRO A 10 5.78 -30.45 -17.75
N ALA A 11 6.91 -29.73 -17.84
CA ALA A 11 7.71 -29.35 -16.70
C ALA A 11 6.81 -28.67 -15.66
N THR A 12 6.83 -29.19 -14.44
CA THR A 12 6.16 -28.59 -13.28
C THR A 12 6.84 -27.25 -13.02
N ILE A 13 6.15 -26.16 -13.36
CA ILE A 13 6.58 -24.80 -13.01
C ILE A 13 6.57 -24.73 -11.48
N ARG A 14 7.73 -24.83 -10.84
CA ARG A 14 7.88 -24.43 -9.44
C ARG A 14 7.94 -22.91 -9.43
N PRO A 15 6.97 -22.19 -8.83
CA PRO A 15 7.09 -20.75 -8.69
C PRO A 15 8.29 -20.47 -7.80
N ILE A 16 9.28 -19.76 -8.34
CA ILE A 16 10.33 -19.12 -7.54
C ILE A 16 9.65 -17.91 -6.91
N GLY A 17 9.00 -18.14 -5.77
CA GLY A 17 8.26 -17.10 -5.04
C GLY A 17 9.20 -16.19 -4.25
N THR A 18 8.92 -14.88 -4.26
CA THR A 18 9.61 -13.92 -3.37
C THR A 18 8.96 -13.97 -1.99
N GLN A 19 9.73 -14.28 -0.95
CA GLN A 19 9.26 -14.26 0.43
C GLN A 19 9.28 -12.83 1.00
N LEU A 20 8.10 -12.25 1.24
CA LEU A 20 7.90 -10.89 1.75
C LEU A 20 8.02 -10.86 3.27
N TRP A 21 8.94 -10.05 3.76
CA TRP A 21 8.80 -9.52 5.11
C TRP A 21 7.89 -8.29 5.04
N LEU A 22 6.89 -8.25 5.91
CA LEU A 22 5.95 -7.14 5.93
C LEU A 22 5.87 -6.52 7.31
N THR A 23 6.96 -5.91 7.76
CA THR A 23 6.90 -5.15 9.02
C THR A 23 6.17 -3.84 8.79
N VAL A 24 4.90 -3.73 9.17
CA VAL A 24 4.10 -2.52 8.96
C VAL A 24 4.37 -1.45 10.02
N LEU A 25 4.91 -0.29 9.58
CA LEU A 25 5.34 0.82 10.44
C LEU A 25 4.39 2.01 10.40
N THR A 26 3.42 2.03 11.30
CA THR A 26 2.35 3.03 11.22
C THR A 26 2.52 4.21 12.16
N LYS A 27 2.63 3.97 13.47
CA LYS A 27 2.56 5.08 14.45
C LYS A 27 3.83 5.94 14.59
N ALA A 28 4.99 5.45 14.16
CA ALA A 28 6.24 6.20 14.29
C ALA A 28 6.43 7.18 13.13
N LEU A 29 6.31 6.70 11.88
CA LEU A 29 6.51 7.51 10.67
C LEU A 29 5.55 8.71 10.60
N THR A 30 4.28 8.54 10.97
CA THR A 30 3.31 9.65 11.04
C THR A 30 3.77 10.77 11.96
N ARG A 31 4.36 10.47 13.13
CA ARG A 31 4.87 11.50 14.06
C ARG A 31 6.12 12.22 13.55
N PHE A 32 6.90 11.60 12.65
CA PHE A 32 8.14 12.16 12.11
C PHE A 32 7.93 12.89 10.78
N LEU A 33 6.98 12.45 9.95
CA LEU A 33 6.69 13.06 8.65
C LEU A 33 5.65 14.19 8.75
N LEU A 34 4.76 14.19 9.76
CA LEU A 34 3.82 15.30 9.98
C LEU A 34 4.50 16.67 10.12
N PRO A 35 5.59 16.84 10.91
CA PRO A 35 6.28 18.11 11.01
C PRO A 35 6.86 18.60 9.68
N TYR A 36 7.36 17.69 8.85
CA TYR A 36 7.90 18.00 7.52
C TYR A 36 6.81 18.55 6.59
N HIS A 37 5.69 17.82 6.46
CA HIS A 37 4.59 18.27 5.61
C HIS A 37 3.86 19.51 6.16
N LYS A 38 3.73 19.67 7.50
CA LYS A 38 3.14 20.86 8.12
C LYS A 38 3.97 22.13 7.92
N GLN A 39 5.29 22.05 8.05
CA GLN A 39 6.18 23.21 7.82
C GLN A 39 6.09 23.71 6.38
N ARG A 40 5.86 22.81 5.41
CA ARG A 40 5.72 23.18 3.99
C ARG A 40 4.33 23.64 3.61
N ALA A 41 3.27 23.04 4.16
CA ALA A 41 1.90 23.53 3.94
C ALA A 41 1.70 24.97 4.43
N GLN A 42 2.49 25.42 5.41
CA GLN A 42 2.46 26.79 5.94
C GLN A 42 3.47 27.75 5.25
N GLY A 43 4.32 27.25 4.35
CA GLY A 43 5.46 27.99 3.79
C GLY A 43 5.15 28.92 2.60
N GLY A 44 3.92 29.45 2.50
CA GLY A 44 3.46 30.32 1.39
C GLY A 44 3.36 31.81 1.71
N THR A 45 3.62 32.26 2.94
CA THR A 45 3.62 33.69 3.28
C THR A 45 4.76 34.00 4.25
N GLN A 46 5.79 34.69 3.76
CA GLN A 46 6.59 35.55 4.65
C GLN A 46 5.72 36.78 4.94
N GLY A 47 5.12 36.79 6.12
CA GLY A 47 4.41 37.93 6.68
C GLY A 47 4.45 37.82 8.20
N GLU A 48 5.12 38.77 8.84
CA GLU A 48 5.25 38.86 10.29
C GLU A 48 3.88 38.81 10.97
N ALA A 49 3.70 37.92 11.93
CA ALA A 49 2.68 38.06 12.96
C ALA A 49 3.29 37.78 14.33
N ARG A 50 3.28 38.83 15.15
CA ARG A 50 3.77 38.88 16.53
C ARG A 50 2.93 38.00 17.47
N HIS A 51 3.57 37.68 18.59
CA HIS A 51 3.13 36.94 19.78
C HIS A 51 1.62 36.82 20.06
N GLY A 52 1.21 35.58 20.35
CA GLY A 52 0.03 35.24 21.15
C GLY A 52 0.25 33.86 21.77
N GLY A 53 0.36 33.80 23.11
CA GLY A 53 0.82 32.62 23.84
C GLY A 53 -0.14 31.43 23.83
N GLY A 54 0.39 30.23 24.06
CA GLY A 54 -0.44 29.07 24.42
C GLY A 54 0.20 27.69 24.19
N ARG A 55 0.64 27.08 25.30
CA ARG A 55 1.01 25.66 25.48
C ARG A 55 2.24 25.12 24.73
N SER A 56 3.37 25.27 25.41
CA SER A 56 4.48 24.30 25.40
C SER A 56 3.95 22.88 25.66
N THR A 57 3.77 22.09 24.60
CA THR A 57 3.82 20.64 24.71
C THR A 57 5.29 20.23 24.57
N LYS A 58 5.91 19.83 25.68
CA LYS A 58 7.23 19.21 25.69
C LYS A 58 7.20 17.99 24.75
N THR A 59 7.68 18.15 23.53
CA THR A 59 7.81 17.09 22.53
C THR A 59 8.99 16.22 22.91
N ARG A 60 8.68 15.15 23.65
CA ARG A 60 9.59 14.08 24.03
C ARG A 60 10.16 13.45 22.74
N LYS A 61 11.47 13.55 22.51
CA LYS A 61 12.22 12.84 21.45
C LYS A 61 11.81 11.36 21.48
N GLY A 62 10.97 10.94 20.55
CA GLY A 62 10.20 9.69 20.65
C GLY A 62 10.32 8.81 19.41
N SER A 63 11.43 8.07 19.32
CA SER A 63 11.54 6.72 18.75
C SER A 63 11.00 6.45 17.33
N SER A 64 11.85 6.59 16.30
CA SER A 64 11.69 5.85 15.03
C SER A 64 12.12 4.38 15.14
N ASN A 65 12.49 3.90 16.34
CA ASN A 65 13.04 2.56 16.61
C ASN A 65 12.04 1.39 16.60
N LYS A 66 10.78 1.55 16.18
CA LYS A 66 9.82 0.43 16.28
C LYS A 66 9.91 -0.57 15.11
N GLY A 67 10.40 -0.14 13.94
CA GLY A 67 10.49 -1.04 12.79
C GLY A 67 11.72 -1.88 12.70
N ASP A 68 12.87 -1.26 12.97
CA ASP A 68 14.13 -1.95 13.19
C ASP A 68 13.99 -3.05 14.27
N LYS A 69 13.09 -2.86 15.23
CA LYS A 69 12.81 -3.84 16.30
C LYS A 69 12.04 -5.08 15.85
N GLU A 70 11.19 -4.99 14.82
CA GLU A 70 10.42 -6.15 14.36
C GLU A 70 11.20 -6.93 13.30
N TRP A 71 11.93 -6.25 12.41
CA TRP A 71 12.77 -6.90 11.41
C TRP A 71 14.01 -7.59 12.01
N GLY A 72 14.53 -7.06 13.13
CA GLY A 72 15.60 -7.70 13.90
C GLY A 72 17.02 -7.48 13.36
N LEU A 73 17.17 -6.91 12.17
CA LEU A 73 18.47 -6.56 11.57
C LEU A 73 18.78 -5.06 11.66
N PRO A 74 20.08 -4.67 11.66
CA PRO A 74 20.45 -3.27 11.72
C PRO A 74 20.08 -2.55 10.42
N LYS A 75 19.60 -1.31 10.53
CA LYS A 75 19.25 -0.44 9.39
C LYS A 75 20.33 -0.29 8.32
N SER A 76 21.60 -0.53 8.64
CA SER A 76 22.71 -0.55 7.66
C SER A 76 22.59 -1.65 6.62
N LYS A 77 21.80 -2.71 6.89
CA LYS A 77 21.48 -3.77 5.95
C LYS A 77 20.41 -3.38 4.94
N ILE A 78 19.71 -2.25 5.14
CA ILE A 78 18.82 -1.69 4.11
C ILE A 78 19.68 -1.28 2.91
N THR A 79 19.22 -1.67 1.73
CA THR A 79 19.91 -1.47 0.44
C THR A 79 19.20 -0.48 -0.46
N HIS A 80 17.87 -0.46 -0.39
CA HIS A 80 17.01 0.37 -1.22
C HIS A 80 15.92 0.98 -0.33
N LEU A 81 15.50 2.20 -0.64
CA LEU A 81 14.27 2.79 -0.14
C LEU A 81 13.36 3.04 -1.35
N VAL A 82 12.06 2.80 -1.19
CA VAL A 82 10.98 3.15 -2.11
C VAL A 82 10.02 4.03 -1.33
N PHE A 83 9.88 5.29 -1.73
CA PHE A 83 8.99 6.25 -1.04
C PHE A 83 7.81 6.65 -1.94
N CYS A 84 6.61 6.61 -1.37
CA CYS A 84 5.34 6.96 -1.98
C CYS A 84 4.65 8.06 -1.17
N THR A 85 4.26 9.14 -1.85
CA THR A 85 3.39 10.17 -1.28
C THR A 85 2.65 10.91 -2.38
N THR A 86 1.42 11.32 -2.07
CA THR A 86 0.63 12.31 -2.84
C THR A 86 0.58 13.66 -2.12
N ALA A 87 1.20 13.77 -0.94
CA ALA A 87 1.12 14.91 -0.03
C ALA A 87 2.12 16.04 -0.33
N GLY A 88 2.54 16.16 -1.59
CA GLY A 88 3.45 17.21 -2.07
C GLY A 88 4.67 16.67 -2.83
N VAL A 89 5.30 17.56 -3.59
CA VAL A 89 6.52 17.29 -4.37
C VAL A 89 7.60 18.32 -3.98
N ASP A 90 8.86 17.88 -3.87
CA ASP A 90 10.02 18.75 -3.63
C ASP A 90 11.25 18.14 -4.33
N MET A 91 12.30 18.94 -4.52
CA MET A 91 13.58 18.51 -5.09
C MET A 91 14.73 19.07 -4.24
N PRO A 92 15.44 18.24 -3.45
CA PRO A 92 15.32 16.79 -3.34
C PRO A 92 14.04 16.34 -2.61
N GLY A 93 13.51 15.18 -3.00
CA GLY A 93 12.22 14.67 -2.53
C GLY A 93 12.20 14.15 -1.09
N ALA A 94 11.02 13.70 -0.65
CA ALA A 94 10.80 13.16 0.70
C ALA A 94 11.61 11.88 0.98
N ASP A 95 11.97 11.13 -0.07
CA ASP A 95 12.90 10.00 -0.03
C ASP A 95 14.30 10.41 0.44
N TYR A 96 14.86 11.50 -0.08
CA TYR A 96 16.15 12.04 0.34
C TYR A 96 16.10 12.49 1.80
N GLN A 97 15.03 13.19 2.17
CA GLN A 97 14.85 13.65 3.56
C GLN A 97 14.76 12.44 4.51
N LEU A 98 13.99 11.42 4.15
CA LEU A 98 13.88 10.21 4.96
C LEU A 98 15.20 9.45 5.04
N THR A 99 15.93 9.34 3.92
CA THR A 99 17.27 8.73 3.87
C THR A 99 18.21 9.39 4.88
N LYS A 100 18.26 10.73 4.89
CA LYS A 100 19.08 11.51 5.82
C LYS A 100 18.62 11.33 7.27
N LEU A 101 17.32 11.39 7.53
CA LEU A 101 16.74 11.24 8.86
C LEU A 101 17.02 9.86 9.47
N LEU A 102 16.92 8.81 8.66
CA LEU A 102 17.18 7.44 9.08
C LEU A 102 18.67 7.09 9.07
N GLY A 103 19.52 7.89 8.43
CA GLY A 103 20.94 7.61 8.23
C GLY A 103 21.16 6.37 7.36
N LEU A 104 20.37 6.22 6.29
CA LEU A 104 20.49 5.14 5.31
C LEU A 104 21.62 5.44 4.31
N ARG A 105 22.02 4.41 3.56
CA ARG A 105 23.00 4.55 2.48
C ARG A 105 22.38 5.29 1.26
N PRO A 106 23.17 5.96 0.41
CA PRO A 106 22.66 6.86 -0.64
C PRO A 106 21.96 6.20 -1.86
N SER A 107 21.75 4.88 -1.89
CA SER A 107 21.15 4.17 -3.02
C SER A 107 19.64 3.99 -2.83
N VAL A 108 18.84 4.98 -3.24
CA VAL A 108 17.39 5.03 -2.99
C VAL A 108 16.63 5.46 -4.24
N PHE A 109 15.48 4.83 -4.51
CA PHE A 109 14.67 5.03 -5.72
C PHE A 109 13.18 5.26 -5.39
N PHE A 110 12.39 5.66 -6.38
CA PHE A 110 11.01 6.14 -6.24
C PHE A 110 9.96 5.09 -6.67
N ALA A 111 8.79 4.99 -5.99
CA ALA A 111 7.53 4.53 -6.60
C ALA A 111 6.31 4.76 -5.68
N GLY A 112 5.13 4.99 -6.30
CA GLY A 112 3.80 4.99 -5.67
C GLY A 112 3.21 3.58 -5.46
N GLY A 113 1.92 3.38 -5.15
CA GLY A 113 1.23 2.09 -4.81
C GLY A 113 1.57 0.82 -5.62
N THR A 114 2.13 1.00 -6.81
CA THR A 114 3.20 0.20 -7.44
C THR A 114 4.35 -0.27 -6.50
N VAL A 115 4.36 0.12 -5.22
CA VAL A 115 5.50 -0.03 -4.31
C VAL A 115 5.85 -1.48 -4.07
N LEU A 116 4.85 -2.35 -3.92
CA LEU A 116 5.08 -3.79 -3.75
C LEU A 116 5.58 -4.42 -5.05
N ARG A 117 5.07 -3.98 -6.20
CA ARG A 117 5.54 -4.43 -7.51
C ARG A 117 7.00 -4.02 -7.75
N LEU A 118 7.37 -2.77 -7.48
CA LEU A 118 8.74 -2.31 -7.59
C LEU A 118 9.65 -3.02 -6.57
N ALA A 119 9.22 -3.11 -5.31
CA ALA A 119 9.99 -3.75 -4.26
C ALA A 119 10.23 -5.24 -4.53
N LYS A 120 9.26 -5.95 -5.12
CA LYS A 120 9.45 -7.33 -5.60
C LYS A 120 10.60 -7.41 -6.59
N VAL A 121 10.58 -6.61 -7.65
CA VAL A 121 11.64 -6.61 -8.68
C VAL A 121 13.00 -6.24 -8.09
N LEU A 122 13.05 -5.21 -7.23
CA LEU A 122 14.28 -4.78 -6.57
C LEU A 122 14.84 -5.86 -5.64
N ALA A 123 14.00 -6.54 -4.87
CA ALA A 123 14.42 -7.59 -3.95
C ALA A 123 14.88 -8.86 -4.68
N GLU A 124 14.13 -9.31 -5.69
CA GLU A 124 14.43 -10.54 -6.44
C GLU A 124 15.67 -10.40 -7.32
N ASN A 125 15.84 -9.24 -7.95
CA ASN A 125 16.89 -9.03 -8.93
C ASN A 125 18.23 -8.60 -8.29
N ASN A 126 18.28 -8.43 -6.97
CA ASN A 126 19.48 -8.03 -6.24
C ASN A 126 19.67 -8.96 -5.03
N LYS A 127 20.55 -9.96 -5.15
CA LYS A 127 20.82 -10.91 -4.07
C LYS A 127 21.19 -10.22 -2.75
N GLY A 128 20.49 -10.57 -1.68
CA GLY A 128 20.68 -9.98 -0.35
C GLY A 128 20.10 -8.57 -0.18
N ALA A 129 19.34 -8.06 -1.17
CA ALA A 129 18.67 -6.79 -1.04
C ALA A 129 17.58 -6.83 0.04
N ARG A 130 17.48 -5.70 0.73
CA ARG A 130 16.44 -5.35 1.69
C ARG A 130 15.95 -3.95 1.34
N VAL A 131 14.70 -3.90 0.89
CA VAL A 131 14.03 -2.72 0.33
C VAL A 131 13.05 -2.22 1.37
N ILE A 132 13.31 -1.05 1.96
CA ILE A 132 12.29 -0.41 2.79
C ILE A 132 11.32 0.34 1.87
N VAL A 133 10.05 -0.01 1.94
CA VAL A 133 8.95 0.67 1.24
C VAL A 133 8.26 1.56 2.25
N VAL A 134 7.98 2.82 1.92
CA VAL A 134 7.30 3.79 2.79
C VAL A 134 6.21 4.50 1.99
N CYS A 135 4.97 4.40 2.46
CA CYS A 135 3.85 5.21 1.99
C CYS A 135 3.53 6.24 3.08
N SER A 136 3.46 7.52 2.75
CA SER A 136 3.11 8.58 3.71
C SER A 136 2.19 9.60 3.07
N GLU A 137 1.02 9.78 3.64
CA GLU A 137 -0.09 10.55 3.09
C GLU A 137 -0.62 11.51 4.14
N ILE A 138 -0.79 12.77 3.73
CA ILE A 138 -1.26 13.85 4.58
C ILE A 138 -2.23 14.70 3.75
N THR A 139 -3.40 14.95 4.33
CA THR A 139 -4.53 15.66 3.71
C THR A 139 -4.30 17.16 3.54
N ALA A 140 -3.21 17.71 4.08
CA ALA A 140 -2.91 19.14 4.00
C ALA A 140 -2.91 19.70 2.56
N VAL A 141 -2.55 18.90 1.56
CA VAL A 141 -2.56 19.32 0.15
C VAL A 141 -3.93 19.20 -0.52
N THR A 142 -4.85 18.40 0.04
CA THR A 142 -6.19 18.14 -0.52
C THR A 142 -7.32 18.83 0.24
N PHE A 143 -7.07 19.26 1.48
CA PHE A 143 -8.05 19.91 2.34
C PHE A 143 -8.48 21.26 1.78
N ARG A 144 -9.81 21.46 1.69
CA ARG A 144 -10.40 22.72 1.20
C ARG A 144 -11.80 22.94 1.78
N GLY A 145 -12.24 24.20 1.73
CA GLY A 145 -13.62 24.55 2.07
C GLY A 145 -14.65 23.97 1.09
N PRO A 146 -15.91 23.84 1.51
CA PRO A 146 -16.99 23.37 0.65
C PRO A 146 -17.29 24.35 -0.49
N SER A 147 -17.78 23.83 -1.62
CA SER A 147 -18.29 24.64 -2.74
C SER A 147 -19.48 23.94 -3.41
N ASP A 148 -20.56 24.67 -3.63
CA ASP A 148 -21.78 24.17 -4.29
C ASP A 148 -21.52 23.78 -5.75
N THR A 149 -20.47 24.34 -6.37
CA THR A 149 -20.04 24.02 -7.74
C THR A 149 -19.16 22.77 -7.84
N HIS A 150 -18.71 22.22 -6.70
CA HIS A 150 -17.75 21.11 -6.63
C HIS A 150 -18.16 20.06 -5.59
N LEU A 151 -19.35 19.50 -5.75
CA LEU A 151 -19.89 18.49 -4.82
C LEU A 151 -19.10 17.18 -4.81
N ASP A 152 -18.41 16.84 -5.90
CA ASP A 152 -17.50 15.70 -5.99
C ASP A 152 -16.29 15.84 -5.06
N ASN A 153 -15.76 17.07 -4.91
CA ASN A 153 -14.72 17.37 -3.92
C ASN A 153 -15.20 17.11 -2.48
N LEU A 154 -16.49 17.29 -2.19
CA LEU A 154 -17.06 17.01 -0.87
C LEU A 154 -17.12 15.52 -0.54
N VAL A 155 -17.09 14.62 -1.52
CA VAL A 155 -17.01 13.17 -1.27
C VAL A 155 -15.65 12.83 -0.67
N GLY A 156 -14.58 13.46 -1.14
CA GLY A 156 -13.22 13.23 -0.65
C GLY A 156 -12.97 13.77 0.76
N GLN A 157 -13.53 14.94 1.11
CA GLN A 157 -13.24 15.60 2.40
C GLN A 157 -13.55 14.74 3.66
N PRO A 158 -14.67 13.99 3.76
CA PRO A 158 -14.93 13.11 4.89
C PRO A 158 -14.24 11.75 4.77
N LEU A 159 -13.72 11.39 3.59
CA LEU A 159 -13.07 10.10 3.37
C LEU A 159 -11.58 10.15 3.66
N PHE A 160 -10.86 11.18 3.23
CA PHE A 160 -9.40 11.18 3.30
C PHE A 160 -8.86 11.36 4.71
N GLY A 161 -7.87 10.55 5.06
CA GLY A 161 -7.20 10.56 6.36
C GLY A 161 -5.68 10.67 6.23
N ASP A 162 -5.02 11.11 7.31
CA ASP A 162 -3.57 11.16 7.41
C ASP A 162 -3.03 9.79 7.87
N GLY A 163 -1.96 9.30 7.23
CA GLY A 163 -1.38 8.02 7.58
C GLY A 163 -0.04 7.77 6.92
N ALA A 164 0.83 7.03 7.62
CA ALA A 164 2.05 6.51 7.02
C ALA A 164 2.17 5.03 7.37
N ALA A 165 2.69 4.24 6.45
CA ALA A 165 3.05 2.84 6.64
C ALA A 165 4.39 2.58 5.97
N ALA A 166 5.19 1.68 6.53
CA ALA A 166 6.36 1.18 5.83
C ALA A 166 6.48 -0.32 6.00
N VAL A 167 7.18 -1.00 5.08
CA VAL A 167 7.41 -2.45 5.04
C VAL A 167 8.83 -2.74 4.54
N ILE A 168 9.40 -3.90 4.88
CA ILE A 168 10.77 -4.27 4.46
C ILE A 168 10.70 -5.50 3.56
N VAL A 169 10.90 -5.31 2.27
CA VAL A 169 10.83 -6.40 1.28
C VAL A 169 12.23 -6.96 1.04
N GLY A 170 12.36 -8.28 0.93
CA GLY A 170 13.62 -8.95 0.62
C GLY A 170 13.35 -10.30 -0.02
N SER A 171 14.38 -10.92 -0.58
CA SER A 171 14.37 -12.32 -0.99
C SER A 171 15.41 -13.08 -0.17
N ASP A 172 15.32 -14.41 -0.17
CA ASP A 172 16.20 -15.33 0.57
C ASP A 172 16.28 -14.98 2.06
N PRO A 173 15.25 -15.37 2.83
CA PRO A 173 15.21 -15.02 4.22
C PRO A 173 16.39 -15.57 5.02
N VAL A 174 16.99 -14.77 5.92
CA VAL A 174 17.98 -15.30 6.87
C VAL A 174 17.24 -16.14 7.92
N PRO A 175 17.46 -17.47 7.96
CA PRO A 175 16.77 -18.34 8.91
C PRO A 175 17.00 -17.88 10.34
N GLU A 176 15.98 -18.07 11.19
CA GLU A 176 16.00 -17.76 12.64
C GLU A 176 16.13 -16.28 13.03
N VAL A 177 16.58 -15.41 12.13
CA VAL A 177 16.73 -13.98 12.38
C VAL A 177 15.53 -13.19 11.89
N GLU A 178 15.10 -13.47 10.66
CA GLU A 178 14.01 -12.76 10.03
C GLU A 178 12.75 -13.68 10.03
N LYS A 179 11.53 -13.14 10.29
CA LYS A 179 10.25 -13.91 10.24
C LYS A 179 9.25 -13.39 9.19
N SER A 180 8.93 -14.23 8.18
CA SER A 180 8.20 -13.82 6.97
C SER A 180 6.76 -13.56 7.37
N LEU A 181 6.08 -12.72 6.59
CA LEU A 181 4.69 -12.40 6.87
C LEU A 181 3.79 -12.72 5.68
N PHE A 182 4.28 -12.52 4.46
CA PHE A 182 3.61 -12.93 3.23
C PHE A 182 4.66 -13.32 2.19
N GLU A 183 4.26 -13.69 0.98
CA GLU A 183 5.13 -13.80 -0.19
C GLU A 183 4.50 -12.99 -1.33
N LEU A 184 5.30 -12.21 -2.07
CA LEU A 184 4.83 -11.52 -3.28
C LEU A 184 5.02 -12.47 -4.46
N VAL A 185 3.95 -13.12 -4.90
CA VAL A 185 4.05 -14.16 -5.94
C VAL A 185 4.01 -13.55 -7.33
N SER A 186 3.01 -12.71 -7.62
CA SER A 186 2.93 -11.94 -8.86
C SER A 186 2.37 -10.54 -8.59
N ALA A 187 2.67 -9.61 -9.48
CA ALA A 187 2.16 -8.25 -9.42
C ALA A 187 1.86 -7.77 -10.85
N ALA A 188 0.63 -7.33 -11.08
CA ALA A 188 0.15 -6.86 -12.36
C ALA A 188 -0.55 -5.50 -12.20
N GLN A 189 -0.51 -4.71 -13.27
CA GLN A 189 -1.22 -3.44 -13.36
C GLN A 189 -2.05 -3.46 -14.64
N THR A 190 -3.28 -2.94 -14.55
CA THR A 190 -4.12 -2.71 -15.72
C THR A 190 -4.80 -1.35 -15.64
N ILE A 191 -4.96 -0.70 -16.80
CA ILE A 191 -5.78 0.50 -16.93
C ILE A 191 -7.10 0.04 -17.52
N LEU A 192 -8.22 0.34 -16.85
CA LEU A 192 -9.51 -0.08 -17.40
C LEU A 192 -9.78 0.72 -18.71
N PRO A 193 -10.30 0.11 -19.77
CA PRO A 193 -10.64 0.85 -20.99
C PRO A 193 -11.84 1.78 -20.77
N ASP A 194 -11.92 2.86 -21.57
CA ASP A 194 -13.07 3.80 -21.65
C ASP A 194 -13.47 4.47 -20.31
N ASN A 195 -12.47 4.82 -19.50
CA ASN A 195 -12.66 5.34 -18.14
C ASN A 195 -11.94 6.68 -17.88
N ALA A 196 -11.52 7.38 -18.95
CA ALA A 196 -10.84 8.66 -18.84
C ALA A 196 -11.67 9.62 -17.97
N GLY A 197 -11.06 10.17 -16.94
CA GLY A 197 -11.70 11.06 -15.98
C GLY A 197 -12.41 10.38 -14.81
N GLY A 198 -12.35 9.06 -14.65
CA GLY A 198 -12.96 8.34 -13.52
C GLY A 198 -12.48 8.86 -12.16
N ILE A 199 -11.16 8.98 -12.00
CA ILE A 199 -10.51 9.64 -10.86
C ILE A 199 -9.39 10.51 -11.44
N ASP A 200 -9.49 11.82 -11.24
CA ASP A 200 -8.48 12.78 -11.67
C ASP A 200 -7.93 13.57 -10.49
N GLY A 201 -6.63 13.88 -10.54
CA GLY A 201 -5.95 14.76 -9.60
C GLY A 201 -5.30 15.91 -10.34
N HIS A 202 -5.59 17.15 -9.94
CA HIS A 202 -5.00 18.35 -10.52
C HIS A 202 -4.31 19.18 -9.45
N LEU A 203 -2.98 19.23 -9.48
CA LEU A 203 -2.21 20.15 -8.66
C LEU A 203 -2.32 21.56 -9.25
N ARG A 204 -2.78 22.50 -8.43
CA ARG A 204 -3.01 23.92 -8.76
C ARG A 204 -2.50 24.79 -7.62
N GLU A 205 -2.56 26.11 -7.80
CA GLU A 205 -2.18 27.10 -6.76
C GLU A 205 -2.97 26.92 -5.45
N GLY A 206 -4.23 26.45 -5.55
CA GLY A 206 -5.07 26.11 -4.40
C GLY A 206 -4.86 24.70 -3.83
N GLY A 207 -3.77 24.01 -4.19
CA GLY A 207 -3.48 22.64 -3.76
C GLY A 207 -3.92 21.56 -4.78
N LEU A 208 -3.98 20.31 -4.32
CA LEU A 208 -4.32 19.13 -5.12
C LEU A 208 -5.84 18.91 -5.16
N ILE A 209 -6.48 19.24 -6.27
CA ILE A 209 -7.93 19.06 -6.47
C ILE A 209 -8.20 17.66 -7.00
N ILE A 210 -9.11 16.92 -6.36
CA ILE A 210 -9.42 15.52 -6.71
C ILE A 210 -10.86 15.47 -7.21
N TYR A 211 -11.04 14.96 -8.42
CA TYR A 211 -12.33 14.74 -9.06
C TYR A 211 -12.60 13.24 -9.07
N ILE A 212 -13.76 12.83 -8.56
CA ILE A 212 -14.16 11.42 -8.47
C ILE A 212 -15.54 11.28 -9.09
N LEU A 213 -15.64 10.55 -10.20
CA LEU A 213 -16.93 10.25 -10.81
C LEU A 213 -17.72 9.27 -9.94
N LYS A 214 -19.03 9.48 -9.86
CA LYS A 214 -19.95 8.63 -9.08
C LYS A 214 -19.93 7.16 -9.50
N ASP A 215 -19.61 6.88 -10.77
CA ASP A 215 -19.61 5.53 -11.33
C ASP A 215 -18.31 4.75 -11.11
N VAL A 216 -17.30 5.32 -10.43
CA VAL A 216 -16.04 4.62 -10.09
C VAL A 216 -16.26 3.22 -9.47
N PRO A 217 -17.16 3.04 -8.47
CA PRO A 217 -17.44 1.71 -7.92
C PRO A 217 -17.87 0.69 -8.97
N LYS A 218 -18.78 1.07 -9.87
CA LYS A 218 -19.28 0.22 -10.96
C LYS A 218 -18.21 -0.07 -12.02
N LEU A 219 -17.33 0.89 -12.30
CA LEU A 219 -16.22 0.69 -13.23
C LEU A 219 -15.23 -0.34 -12.70
N ILE A 220 -14.91 -0.26 -11.40
CA ILE A 220 -14.05 -1.23 -10.71
C ILE A 220 -14.70 -2.62 -10.74
N SER A 221 -15.96 -2.73 -10.30
CA SER A 221 -16.65 -4.03 -10.17
C SER A 221 -16.78 -4.74 -11.53
N LYS A 222 -17.03 -4.02 -12.63
CA LYS A 222 -17.10 -4.61 -13.98
C LYS A 222 -15.83 -5.32 -14.44
N LYS A 223 -14.66 -4.96 -13.90
CA LYS A 223 -13.36 -5.43 -14.41
C LYS A 223 -12.53 -6.22 -13.41
N ILE A 224 -12.83 -6.14 -12.11
CA ILE A 224 -12.06 -6.83 -11.07
C ILE A 224 -11.98 -8.35 -11.29
N GLU A 225 -13.05 -8.98 -11.76
CA GLU A 225 -13.08 -10.42 -12.01
C GLU A 225 -12.10 -10.83 -13.12
N GLN A 226 -11.97 -10.01 -14.17
CA GLN A 226 -10.99 -10.26 -15.22
C GLN A 226 -9.56 -10.24 -14.66
N SER A 227 -9.23 -9.25 -13.83
CA SER A 227 -7.93 -9.16 -13.16
C SER A 227 -7.65 -10.36 -12.25
N LEU A 228 -8.67 -10.86 -11.55
CA LEU A 228 -8.56 -12.08 -10.74
C LEU A 228 -8.28 -13.30 -11.61
N VAL A 229 -9.05 -13.51 -12.67
CA VAL A 229 -8.87 -14.64 -13.58
C VAL A 229 -7.47 -14.62 -14.18
N GLU A 230 -6.99 -13.47 -14.65
CA GLU A 230 -5.63 -13.32 -15.19
C GLU A 230 -4.55 -13.65 -14.14
N ALA A 231 -4.72 -13.18 -12.90
CA ALA A 231 -3.76 -13.37 -11.82
C ALA A 231 -3.72 -14.81 -11.28
N PHE A 232 -4.87 -15.48 -11.19
CA PHE A 232 -5.02 -16.77 -10.50
C PHE A 232 -5.16 -17.98 -11.44
N LYS A 233 -5.40 -17.78 -12.74
CA LYS A 233 -5.40 -18.88 -13.73
C LYS A 233 -4.12 -19.72 -13.70
N PRO A 234 -2.89 -19.16 -13.59
CA PRO A 234 -1.67 -19.96 -13.47
C PRO A 234 -1.61 -20.82 -12.21
N LEU A 235 -2.36 -20.46 -11.16
CA LEU A 235 -2.43 -21.18 -9.88
C LEU A 235 -3.62 -22.15 -9.81
N GLY A 236 -4.49 -22.17 -10.84
CA GLY A 236 -5.69 -23.02 -10.86
C GLY A 236 -6.75 -22.62 -9.83
N ILE A 237 -6.73 -21.39 -9.32
CA ILE A 237 -7.71 -20.92 -8.33
C ILE A 237 -8.81 -20.13 -9.03
N SER A 238 -10.06 -20.50 -8.78
CA SER A 238 -11.25 -19.82 -9.30
C SER A 238 -12.31 -19.53 -8.23
N ASP A 239 -12.14 -20.02 -7.00
CA ASP A 239 -13.02 -19.68 -5.88
C ASP A 239 -12.45 -18.46 -5.14
N TRP A 240 -13.05 -17.30 -5.37
CA TRP A 240 -12.63 -16.03 -4.76
C TRP A 240 -12.82 -15.99 -3.23
N ASN A 241 -13.69 -16.86 -2.68
CA ASN A 241 -13.87 -16.99 -1.23
C ASN A 241 -12.79 -17.87 -0.57
N SER A 242 -12.02 -18.63 -1.34
CA SER A 242 -10.84 -19.37 -0.85
C SER A 242 -9.61 -18.47 -0.63
N LEU A 243 -9.62 -17.24 -1.16
CA LEU A 243 -8.52 -16.28 -1.08
C LEU A 243 -8.65 -15.36 0.13
N PHE A 244 -7.60 -14.98 0.85
CA PHE A 244 -7.68 -13.79 1.74
C PHE A 244 -7.63 -12.48 0.93
N TRP A 245 -8.25 -11.41 1.44
CA TRP A 245 -8.48 -10.17 0.69
C TRP A 245 -7.93 -8.93 1.39
N ILE A 246 -7.09 -8.20 0.67
CA ILE A 246 -6.57 -6.89 1.06
C ILE A 246 -7.03 -5.88 0.00
N GLY A 247 -8.16 -5.22 0.23
CA GLY A 247 -8.65 -4.18 -0.68
C GLY A 247 -8.13 -2.80 -0.29
N HIS A 248 -7.88 -1.92 -1.25
CA HIS A 248 -7.78 -0.50 -0.96
C HIS A 248 -9.17 0.04 -0.55
N PRO A 249 -9.33 0.57 0.67
CA PRO A 249 -10.58 1.14 1.15
C PRO A 249 -10.79 2.55 0.58
N GLY A 250 -10.96 2.66 -0.74
CA GLY A 250 -11.14 3.95 -1.42
C GLY A 250 -12.44 4.67 -1.01
N GLY A 251 -13.45 3.88 -0.67
CA GLY A 251 -14.74 4.30 -0.13
C GLY A 251 -15.64 3.07 0.06
N PRO A 252 -16.68 3.15 0.91
CA PRO A 252 -17.53 2.01 1.24
C PRO A 252 -18.22 1.44 -0.01
N ALA A 253 -18.71 2.30 -0.91
CA ALA A 253 -19.40 1.87 -2.13
C ALA A 253 -18.54 1.00 -3.06
N ILE A 254 -17.22 1.22 -3.11
CA ILE A 254 -16.31 0.37 -3.89
C ILE A 254 -16.25 -1.04 -3.29
N LEU A 255 -16.16 -1.13 -1.96
CA LEU A 255 -16.10 -2.40 -1.25
C LEU A 255 -17.40 -3.17 -1.40
N ASP A 256 -18.54 -2.48 -1.29
CA ASP A 256 -19.88 -3.09 -1.45
C ASP A 256 -20.08 -3.66 -2.86
N GLU A 257 -19.73 -2.88 -3.89
CA GLU A 257 -19.84 -3.31 -5.30
C GLU A 257 -18.90 -4.48 -5.63
N VAL A 258 -17.69 -4.50 -5.06
CA VAL A 258 -16.76 -5.64 -5.23
C VAL A 258 -17.28 -6.89 -4.51
N GLU A 259 -17.77 -6.75 -3.28
CA GLU A 259 -18.34 -7.83 -2.48
C GLU A 259 -19.54 -8.48 -3.18
N GLU A 260 -20.47 -7.65 -3.67
CA GLU A 260 -21.65 -8.10 -4.40
C GLU A 260 -21.26 -8.77 -5.72
N LYS A 261 -20.43 -8.12 -6.54
CA LYS A 261 -20.08 -8.59 -7.88
C LYS A 261 -19.39 -9.95 -7.87
N LEU A 262 -18.55 -10.20 -6.88
CA LEU A 262 -17.79 -11.44 -6.75
C LEU A 262 -18.44 -12.44 -5.78
N ALA A 263 -19.61 -12.11 -5.23
CA ALA A 263 -20.29 -12.89 -4.19
C ALA A 263 -19.34 -13.27 -3.03
N LEU A 264 -18.54 -12.30 -2.58
CA LEU A 264 -17.64 -12.52 -1.44
C LEU A 264 -18.46 -12.63 -0.16
N LYS A 265 -18.02 -13.52 0.73
CA LYS A 265 -18.58 -13.56 2.08
C LYS A 265 -18.20 -12.28 2.84
N PRO A 266 -19.04 -11.77 3.75
CA PRO A 266 -18.78 -10.49 4.45
C PRO A 266 -17.45 -10.45 5.21
N GLU A 267 -16.97 -11.60 5.70
CA GLU A 267 -15.70 -11.70 6.42
C GLU A 267 -14.46 -11.40 5.54
N LYS A 268 -14.56 -11.53 4.21
CA LYS A 268 -13.42 -11.35 3.30
C LYS A 268 -12.89 -9.92 3.34
N LEU A 269 -13.79 -8.93 3.36
CA LEU A 269 -13.42 -7.51 3.40
C LEU A 269 -13.40 -6.91 4.80
N LYS A 270 -13.61 -7.72 5.85
CA LYS A 270 -13.65 -7.24 7.24
C LYS A 270 -12.40 -6.47 7.67
N PRO A 271 -11.15 -6.92 7.41
CA PRO A 271 -9.96 -6.12 7.72
C PRO A 271 -9.91 -4.80 6.95
N THR A 272 -10.33 -4.80 5.68
CA THR A 272 -10.38 -3.61 4.83
C THR A 272 -11.36 -2.57 5.38
N ARG A 273 -12.58 -3.01 5.73
CA ARG A 273 -13.61 -2.16 6.34
C ARG A 273 -13.19 -1.64 7.72
N HIS A 274 -12.48 -2.44 8.51
CA HIS A 274 -11.94 -1.98 9.79
C HIS A 274 -10.97 -0.82 9.62
N ILE A 275 -10.02 -0.91 8.68
CA ILE A 275 -9.09 0.18 8.40
C ILE A 275 -9.81 1.43 7.91
N LEU A 276 -10.80 1.28 7.01
CA LEU A 276 -11.62 2.42 6.57
C LEU A 276 -12.32 3.11 7.74
N SER A 277 -12.88 2.32 8.66
CA SER A 277 -13.62 2.84 9.84
C SER A 277 -12.70 3.59 10.80
N GLU A 278 -11.52 3.05 11.09
CA GLU A 278 -10.62 3.60 12.12
C GLU A 278 -9.73 4.73 11.61
N TYR A 279 -9.38 4.72 10.33
CA TYR A 279 -8.35 5.61 9.77
C TYR A 279 -8.80 6.39 8.53
N GLY A 280 -9.97 6.09 7.97
CA GLY A 280 -10.39 6.63 6.68
C GLY A 280 -9.54 6.13 5.51
N ASN A 281 -9.62 6.85 4.40
CA ASN A 281 -8.82 6.63 3.22
C ASN A 281 -7.48 7.38 3.32
N MET A 282 -6.45 6.71 3.82
CA MET A 282 -5.04 7.15 3.83
C MET A 282 -4.32 6.88 2.50
N ALA A 283 -5.03 6.94 1.38
CA ALA A 283 -4.50 6.70 0.03
C ALA A 283 -3.59 5.45 -0.07
N SER A 284 -2.33 5.62 -0.47
CA SER A 284 -1.40 4.51 -0.72
C SER A 284 -1.03 3.71 0.53
N ALA A 285 -1.17 4.28 1.73
CA ALA A 285 -0.82 3.61 2.97
C ALA A 285 -1.87 2.55 3.38
N CYS A 286 -3.13 2.68 2.94
CA CYS A 286 -4.22 1.85 3.42
C CYS A 286 -3.98 0.35 3.27
N VAL A 287 -3.54 -0.12 2.10
CA VAL A 287 -3.36 -1.56 1.86
C VAL A 287 -2.32 -2.16 2.81
N LEU A 288 -1.29 -1.38 3.19
CA LEU A 288 -0.29 -1.81 4.17
C LEU A 288 -0.88 -1.87 5.58
N PHE A 289 -1.75 -0.93 5.96
CA PHE A 289 -2.51 -1.01 7.21
C PHE A 289 -3.43 -2.24 7.25
N VAL A 290 -4.10 -2.54 6.14
CA VAL A 290 -5.00 -3.71 6.03
C VAL A 290 -4.21 -5.00 6.17
N MET A 291 -3.02 -5.10 5.55
CA MET A 291 -2.13 -6.24 5.74
C MET A 291 -1.68 -6.40 7.20
N ASP A 292 -1.35 -5.29 7.90
CA ASP A 292 -0.95 -5.32 9.30
C ASP A 292 -2.09 -5.79 10.22
N GLU A 293 -3.29 -5.27 9.99
CA GLU A 293 -4.48 -5.68 10.71
C GLU A 293 -4.77 -7.17 10.48
N MET A 294 -4.68 -7.62 9.22
CA MET A 294 -4.90 -9.01 8.86
C MET A 294 -3.95 -9.96 9.60
N ARG A 295 -2.64 -9.69 9.59
CA ARG A 295 -1.67 -10.56 10.30
C ARG A 295 -1.89 -10.54 11.81
N LYS A 296 -2.21 -9.37 12.40
CA LYS A 296 -2.42 -9.22 13.85
C LYS A 296 -3.68 -9.91 14.30
N SER A 297 -4.76 -9.75 13.55
CA SER A 297 -6.02 -10.46 13.77
C SER A 297 -5.83 -11.96 13.62
N SER A 298 -5.04 -12.42 12.65
CA SER A 298 -4.77 -13.85 12.46
C SER A 298 -4.05 -14.47 13.66
N VAL A 299 -3.00 -13.82 14.17
CA VAL A 299 -2.30 -14.25 15.39
C VAL A 299 -3.23 -14.19 16.61
N LYS A 300 -3.98 -13.09 16.78
CA LYS A 300 -4.89 -12.90 17.92
C LYS A 300 -5.99 -13.96 17.98
N ASN A 301 -6.46 -14.43 16.83
CA ASN A 301 -7.50 -15.44 16.72
C ASN A 301 -6.95 -16.86 16.50
N GLU A 302 -5.64 -17.07 16.73
CA GLU A 302 -4.97 -18.38 16.64
C GLU A 302 -5.20 -19.09 15.28
N LEU A 303 -5.28 -18.31 14.20
CA LEU A 303 -5.47 -18.85 12.85
C LEU A 303 -4.16 -19.40 12.31
N LYS A 304 -4.23 -20.47 11.50
CA LYS A 304 -3.05 -21.20 11.02
C LYS A 304 -2.07 -20.39 10.17
N THR A 305 -2.52 -19.31 9.55
CA THR A 305 -1.70 -18.50 8.63
C THR A 305 -1.94 -17.00 8.86
N THR A 306 -0.95 -16.18 8.47
CA THR A 306 -1.03 -14.71 8.50
C THR A 306 -2.14 -14.13 7.62
N GLY A 307 -2.66 -14.92 6.68
CA GLY A 307 -3.74 -14.59 5.75
C GLY A 307 -5.09 -15.15 6.19
N GLN A 308 -5.47 -14.97 7.46
CA GLN A 308 -6.73 -15.44 8.03
C GLN A 308 -6.94 -16.97 7.92
N GLY A 309 -5.88 -17.76 8.04
CA GLY A 309 -5.94 -19.22 7.91
C GLY A 309 -6.00 -19.74 6.47
N LEU A 310 -5.90 -18.86 5.47
CA LEU A 310 -5.88 -19.20 4.04
C LEU A 310 -4.48 -19.07 3.47
N GLU A 311 -4.13 -19.89 2.49
CA GLU A 311 -2.80 -19.94 1.87
C GLU A 311 -2.59 -18.82 0.84
N TRP A 312 -3.57 -18.61 -0.03
CA TRP A 312 -3.50 -17.65 -1.13
C TRP A 312 -4.35 -16.43 -0.85
N GLY A 313 -3.93 -15.28 -1.36
CA GLY A 313 -4.68 -14.06 -1.24
C GLY A 313 -4.36 -13.05 -2.31
N VAL A 314 -5.18 -12.01 -2.34
CA VAL A 314 -5.08 -10.93 -3.31
C VAL A 314 -5.05 -9.58 -2.60
N LEU A 315 -4.17 -8.72 -3.07
CA LEU A 315 -4.15 -7.31 -2.73
C LEU A 315 -4.54 -6.48 -3.95
N PHE A 316 -5.52 -5.60 -3.77
CA PHE A 316 -5.97 -4.66 -4.80
C PHE A 316 -5.71 -3.21 -4.43
N GLY A 317 -5.11 -2.47 -5.35
CA GLY A 317 -5.02 -1.01 -5.34
C GLY A 317 -5.87 -0.40 -6.45
N PHE A 318 -6.58 0.68 -6.14
CA PHE A 318 -7.35 1.46 -7.12
C PHE A 318 -6.84 2.90 -7.10
N GLY A 319 -6.70 3.53 -8.27
CA GLY A 319 -6.22 4.91 -8.35
C GLY A 319 -6.52 5.60 -9.68
N PRO A 320 -6.05 6.84 -9.87
CA PRO A 320 -6.25 7.62 -11.10
C PRO A 320 -5.90 6.85 -12.37
N GLY A 321 -6.65 7.09 -13.44
CA GLY A 321 -6.55 6.34 -14.70
C GLY A 321 -7.90 6.04 -15.33
N LEU A 322 -8.77 5.21 -14.74
CA LEU A 322 -8.69 4.41 -13.50
C LEU A 322 -7.75 3.20 -13.66
N THR A 323 -6.78 3.10 -12.75
CA THR A 323 -5.77 2.03 -12.70
C THR A 323 -6.08 1.04 -11.59
N VAL A 324 -5.89 -0.25 -11.87
CA VAL A 324 -5.98 -1.35 -10.91
C VAL A 324 -4.63 -2.03 -10.78
N GLU A 325 -4.10 -2.10 -9.57
CA GLU A 325 -2.94 -2.93 -9.23
C GLU A 325 -3.45 -4.20 -8.54
N THR A 326 -2.97 -5.36 -9.01
CA THR A 326 -3.33 -6.68 -8.51
C THR A 326 -2.06 -7.40 -8.09
N VAL A 327 -1.95 -7.72 -6.80
CA VAL A 327 -0.80 -8.45 -6.26
C VAL A 327 -1.29 -9.77 -5.67
N VAL A 328 -0.74 -10.88 -6.17
CA VAL A 328 -0.99 -12.21 -5.61
C VAL A 328 -0.03 -12.43 -4.44
N LEU A 329 -0.61 -12.82 -3.32
CA LEU A 329 0.08 -13.06 -2.07
C LEU A 329 -0.03 -14.52 -1.67
N HIS A 330 1.04 -15.06 -1.09
CA HIS A 330 0.99 -16.29 -0.30
C HIS A 330 1.14 -15.91 1.19
N SER A 331 0.40 -16.56 2.07
CA SER A 331 0.55 -16.38 3.51
C SER A 331 1.66 -17.28 4.07
N VAL A 332 1.99 -17.11 5.34
CA VAL A 332 2.88 -18.02 6.05
C VAL A 332 2.24 -18.44 7.37
N SER A 333 2.76 -19.48 8.01
CA SER A 333 2.28 -19.90 9.33
C SER A 333 2.48 -18.79 10.38
N THR A 334 1.47 -18.57 11.22
CA THR A 334 1.51 -17.59 12.33
C THR A 334 2.47 -17.99 13.43
#